data_AF-A0A9E5LVN3-F1
#
_entry.id   AF-A0A9E5LVN3-F1
#
_cell.length_a   1.000
_cell.length_b   1.000
_cell.length_c   1.000
_cell.angle_alpha   90.00
_cell.angle_beta   90.00
_cell.angle_gamma   90.00
#
_symmetry.space_group_name_H-M   'P 1'
#
loop_
_entity.id
_entity.type
_entity.pdbx_description
1 polymer ?
#
loop_
_entity_poly.entity_id
_entity_poly.type
_entity_poly.pdbx_seq_one_letter_code
_entity_poly.pdbx_strand_id
1 'polypeptide(L)'
;MSASDQLIHKASTCGVIPTLVIEDLHSAVPLAQALRDGGLTVLEITLRTPVALQAIQQIRQALPDLFVGAGTVLDVGAAKAAQDAG
;
A
#
# COMPACT_ATOMS: atom_id res chain seq x y z
N MET A 1 14.09 16.09 -5.62
CA MET A 1 13.88 14.65 -5.89
C MET A 1 12.47 14.48 -6.41
N SER A 2 12.30 13.70 -7.47
CA SER A 2 10.96 13.32 -7.95
C SER A 2 10.26 12.43 -6.91
N ALA A 3 8.93 12.28 -7.01
CA ALA A 3 8.19 11.34 -6.16
C ALA A 3 8.72 9.90 -6.31
N SER A 4 9.15 9.54 -7.52
CA SER A 4 9.78 8.25 -7.82
C SER A 4 11.12 8.07 -7.11
N ASP A 5 11.95 9.11 -7.04
CA ASP A 5 13.24 9.03 -6.32
C ASP A 5 13.03 8.83 -4.82
N GLN A 6 12.01 9.48 -4.24
CA GLN A 6 11.69 9.34 -2.83
C GLN A 6 11.18 7.93 -2.49
N LEU A 7 10.33 7.37 -3.36
CA LEU A 7 9.86 5.98 -3.24
C LEU A 7 11.03 4.99 -3.33
N ILE A 8 11.88 5.11 -4.35
CA ILE A 8 13.03 4.21 -4.55
C ILE A 8 13.98 4.28 -3.35
N HIS A 9 14.25 5.47 -2.82
CA HIS A 9 15.09 5.62 -1.64
C HIS A 9 14.50 4.93 -0.39
N LYS A 10 13.20 5.12 -0.12
CA LYS A 10 12.51 4.46 1.00
C LYS A 10 12.46 2.94 0.83
N ALA A 11 12.11 2.45 -0.35
CA ALA A 11 12.08 1.02 -0.65
C ALA A 11 13.47 0.38 -0.47
N SER A 12 14.53 1.08 -0.86
CA SER A 12 15.92 0.60 -0.74
C SER A 12 16.45 0.60 0.70
N THR A 13 15.81 1.33 1.62
CA THR A 13 16.27 1.49 3.01
C THR A 13 15.36 0.78 4.03
N CYS A 14 14.15 0.35 3.65
CA CYS A 14 13.20 -0.30 4.55
C CYS A 14 13.56 -1.75 4.95
N GLY A 15 14.52 -2.38 4.25
CA GLY A 15 14.98 -3.75 4.51
C GLY A 15 14.00 -4.85 4.10
N VAL A 16 12.70 -4.67 4.38
CA VAL A 16 11.61 -5.57 4.00
C VAL A 16 10.37 -4.77 3.58
N ILE A 17 9.68 -5.24 2.52
CA ILE A 17 8.39 -4.71 2.09
C ILE A 17 7.35 -5.82 2.32
N PRO A 18 6.45 -5.70 3.31
CA PRO A 18 5.38 -6.66 3.51
C PRO A 18 4.35 -6.61 2.38
N THR A 19 4.07 -7.78 1.81
CA THR A 19 2.99 -8.00 0.85
C THR A 19 1.74 -8.47 1.58
N LEU A 20 0.65 -7.71 1.47
CA LEU A 20 -0.57 -7.90 2.24
C LEU A 20 -1.71 -8.39 1.34
N VAL A 21 -2.50 -9.30 1.89
CA VAL A 21 -3.82 -9.70 1.37
C VAL A 21 -4.84 -9.23 2.40
N ILE A 22 -5.71 -8.28 2.02
CA ILE A 22 -6.73 -7.74 2.92
C ILE A 22 -8.06 -8.40 2.60
N GLU A 23 -8.59 -9.21 3.52
CA GLU A 23 -9.88 -9.88 3.37
C GLU A 23 -11.03 -9.08 3.97
N ASP A 24 -10.78 -8.44 5.12
CA ASP A 24 -11.73 -7.58 5.82
C ASP A 24 -11.25 -6.12 5.80
N LEU A 25 -12.08 -5.25 5.23
CA LEU A 25 -11.78 -3.83 5.12
C LEU A 25 -11.61 -3.15 6.49
N HIS A 26 -12.30 -3.61 7.53
CA HIS A 26 -12.17 -3.05 8.88
C HIS A 26 -10.76 -3.28 9.48
N SER A 27 -10.04 -4.30 9.00
CA SER A 27 -8.69 -4.61 9.44
C SER A 27 -7.61 -3.77 8.75
N ALA A 28 -7.92 -3.12 7.61
CA ALA A 28 -6.94 -2.49 6.74
C ALA A 28 -6.11 -1.41 7.44
N VAL A 29 -6.80 -0.40 8.01
CA VAL A 29 -6.14 0.72 8.71
C VAL A 29 -5.47 0.27 10.01
N PRO A 30 -6.11 -0.53 10.90
CA PRO A 30 -5.45 -1.03 12.10
C PRO A 30 -4.18 -1.85 11.80
N LEU A 31 -4.21 -2.69 10.77
CA LEU A 31 -3.05 -3.48 10.35
C LEU A 31 -1.92 -2.59 9.84
N ALA A 32 -2.21 -1.66 8.92
CA ALA A 32 -1.22 -0.75 8.39
C ALA A 32 -0.61 0.14 9.49
N GLN A 33 -1.43 0.59 10.44
CA GLN A 33 -0.99 1.33 11.61
C GLN A 33 -0.02 0.52 12.48
N ALA A 34 -0.33 -0.75 12.76
CA ALA A 34 0.55 -1.61 13.55
C ALA A 34 1.89 -1.86 12.85
N LEU A 35 1.88 -2.08 11.53
CA LEU A 35 3.11 -2.24 10.73
C LEU A 35 3.95 -0.96 10.75
N ARG A 36 3.30 0.21 10.60
CA ARG A 36 3.97 1.51 10.71
C ARG A 36 4.64 1.71 12.06
N ASP A 37 3.93 1.42 13.15
CA ASP A 37 4.44 1.55 14.51
C ASP A 37 5.62 0.59 14.77
N GLY A 38 5.64 -0.55 14.05
CA GLY A 38 6.77 -1.47 13.98
C GLY A 38 7.93 -1.03 13.07
N GLY A 39 7.85 0.15 12.47
CA GLY A 39 8.90 0.72 11.61
C GLY A 39 8.76 0.40 10.10
N LEU A 40 7.71 -0.31 9.70
CA LEU A 40 7.49 -0.68 8.29
C LEU A 40 6.67 0.41 7.60
N THR A 41 7.36 1.29 6.87
CA THR A 41 6.76 2.49 6.26
C THR A 41 6.44 2.35 4.77
N VAL A 42 6.73 1.20 4.17
CA VAL A 42 6.44 0.86 2.78
C VAL A 42 5.68 -0.46 2.77
N LEU A 43 4.44 -0.47 2.27
CA LEU A 43 3.57 -1.64 2.21
C LEU A 43 3.15 -1.93 0.76
N GLU A 44 2.94 -3.20 0.42
CA GLU A 44 2.30 -3.60 -0.83
C GLU A 44 0.97 -4.30 -0.53
N ILE A 45 -0.13 -3.83 -1.12
CA ILE A 45 -1.44 -4.48 -1.03
C ILE A 45 -1.73 -5.18 -2.35
N THR A 46 -1.94 -6.50 -2.30
CA THR A 46 -2.22 -7.28 -3.51
C THR A 46 -3.67 -7.14 -3.93
N LEU A 47 -3.91 -6.99 -5.24
CA LEU A 47 -5.24 -6.95 -5.85
C LEU A 47 -5.87 -8.35 -5.98
N ARG A 48 -5.78 -9.15 -4.91
CA ARG A 48 -6.29 -10.53 -4.85
C ARG A 48 -7.63 -10.65 -4.13
N THR A 49 -8.15 -9.55 -3.59
CA THR A 49 -9.45 -9.49 -2.92
C THR A 49 -10.29 -8.35 -3.46
N PRO A 50 -11.63 -8.44 -3.38
CA PRO A 50 -12.53 -7.37 -3.86
C PRO A 50 -12.35 -6.04 -3.10
N VAL A 51 -11.85 -6.08 -1.87
CA VAL A 51 -11.69 -4.90 -1.00
C VAL A 51 -10.33 -4.22 -1.12
N ALA A 52 -9.39 -4.77 -1.90
CA ALA A 52 -8.00 -4.30 -1.95
C ALA A 52 -7.86 -2.82 -2.31
N LEU A 53 -8.60 -2.35 -3.33
CA LEU A 53 -8.57 -0.94 -3.75
C LEU A 53 -9.13 0.00 -2.67
N GLN A 54 -10.23 -0.41 -2.02
CA GLN A 54 -10.79 0.36 -0.90
C GLN A 54 -9.84 0.38 0.30
N ALA A 55 -9.13 -0.72 0.55
CA ALA A 55 -8.12 -0.79 1.60
C ALA A 55 -6.96 0.18 1.33
N ILE A 56 -6.43 0.23 0.10
CA ILE A 56 -5.41 1.21 -0.32
C ILE A 56 -5.90 2.63 -0.03
N GLN A 57 -7.12 2.96 -0.47
CA GLN A 57 -7.70 4.28 -0.28
C GLN A 57 -7.83 4.66 1.21
N GLN A 58 -8.39 3.77 2.03
CA GLN A 58 -8.56 4.03 3.47
C GLN A 58 -7.22 4.19 4.19
N ILE A 59 -6.23 3.35 3.86
CA ILE A 59 -4.91 3.43 4.47
C ILE A 59 -4.21 4.73 4.08
N ARG A 60 -4.22 5.11 2.79
CA ARG A 60 -3.62 6.36 2.31
C ARG A 60 -4.25 7.59 2.96
N GLN A 61 -5.57 7.58 3.16
CA GLN A 61 -6.29 8.66 3.83
C GLN A 61 -5.96 8.74 5.32
N ALA A 62 -5.88 7.60 6.01
CA ALA A 62 -5.63 7.56 7.46
C ALA A 62 -4.15 7.76 7.83
N LEU A 63 -3.22 7.28 7.00
CA LEU A 63 -1.78 7.20 7.26
C LEU A 63 -0.99 7.83 6.10
N PRO A 64 -1.03 9.16 5.93
CA PRO A 64 -0.46 9.83 4.75
C PRO A 64 1.06 9.71 4.62
N ASP A 65 1.76 9.39 5.72
CA ASP A 65 3.20 9.18 5.80
C ASP A 65 3.65 7.78 5.33
N LEU A 66 2.70 6.85 5.21
CA LEU A 66 2.90 5.51 4.71
C LEU A 66 2.93 5.48 3.19
N PHE A 67 3.90 4.73 2.64
CA PHE A 67 4.00 4.46 1.23
C PHE A 67 3.24 3.16 0.96
N VAL A 68 2.18 3.21 0.16
CA VAL A 68 1.35 2.05 -0.18
C VAL A 68 1.44 1.83 -1.68
N GLY A 69 1.84 0.63 -2.08
CA GLY A 69 1.81 0.19 -3.47
C GLY A 69 0.74 -0.87 -3.71
N ALA A 70 0.37 -1.09 -4.97
CA ALA A 70 -0.50 -2.19 -5.38
C ALA A 70 0.32 -3.32 -6.03
N GLY A 71 0.13 -4.53 -5.55
CA GLY A 71 0.70 -5.77 -6.10
C GLY A 71 -0.34 -6.58 -6.87
N THR A 72 0.10 -7.58 -7.65
CA THR A 72 -0.80 -8.42 -8.47
C THR A 72 -1.63 -7.59 -9.47
N VAL A 73 -1.02 -6.56 -10.06
CA VAL A 73 -1.62 -5.76 -11.15
C VAL A 73 -1.39 -6.50 -12.47
N LEU A 74 -2.47 -7.00 -13.09
CA LEU A 74 -2.38 -7.89 -14.27
C LEU A 74 -2.73 -7.21 -15.59
N ASP A 75 -3.38 -6.04 -15.54
CA ASP A 75 -3.80 -5.30 -16.72
C ASP A 75 -3.82 -3.79 -16.47
N VAL A 76 -4.07 -3.03 -17.55
CA VAL A 76 -4.11 -1.56 -17.54
C VAL A 76 -5.27 -1.02 -16.70
N GLY A 77 -6.39 -1.75 -16.64
CA GLY A 77 -7.54 -1.35 -15.82
C GLY A 77 -7.22 -1.42 -14.34
N ALA A 78 -6.60 -2.50 -13.90
CA ALA A 78 -6.11 -2.68 -12.54
C ALA A 78 -5.05 -1.64 -12.18
N ALA A 79 -4.14 -1.31 -13.11
CA ALA A 79 -3.12 -0.28 -12.88
C ALA A 79 -3.74 1.10 -12.65
N LYS A 80 -4.72 1.49 -13.48
CA LYS A 80 -5.45 2.76 -13.33
C LYS A 80 -6.25 2.79 -12.02
N ALA A 81 -6.99 1.72 -11.73
CA ALA A 81 -7.79 1.65 -10.51
C ALA A 81 -6.92 1.74 -9.24
N ALA A 82 -5.73 1.13 -9.25
CA ALA A 82 -4.76 1.25 -8.17
C ALA A 82 -4.24 2.69 -8.02
N GLN A 83 -3.87 3.34 -9.12
CA GLN A 83 -3.43 4.73 -9.12
C GLN A 83 -4.52 5.69 -8.63
N ASP A 84 -5.77 5.46 -9.02
CA ASP A 84 -6.92 6.26 -8.59
C ASP A 84 -7.25 6.05 -7.10
N ALA A 85 -6.91 4.88 -6.53
CA ALA A 85 -7.12 4.57 -5.12
C ALA A 85 -6.13 5.29 -4.19
N GLY A 86 -4.92 5.63 -4.65
CA GLY A 86 -3.98 6.51 -3.93
C GLY A 86 -2.52 6.10 -4.01
#